data_AF-A0A9D1PP03-F1
#
_entry.id   AF-A0A9D1PP03-F1
#
_cell.length_a   1.000
_cell.length_b   1.000
_cell.length_c   1.000
_cell.angle_alpha   90.00
_cell.angle_beta   90.00
_cell.angle_gamma   90.00
#
_symmetry.space_group_name_H-M   'P 1'
#
loop_
_entity.id
_entity.type
_entity.pdbx_description
1 polymer ?
#
loop_
_entity_poly.entity_id
_entity_poly.type
_entity_poly.pdbx_seq_one_letter_code
_entity_poly.pdbx_strand_id
1 'polypeptide(L)'
;MYDFTFLVAVIIGLTELTKRVTPLRKKFLPLISLSLGIIASILYVDGIWQDKLMIGVILGLSAAGLFDQSKILDRTSEEEERR
;
A
#
# COMPACT_ATOMS: atom_id res chain seq x y z
N MET A 1 0.77 -12.47 12.17
CA MET A 1 0.98 -11.88 10.84
C MET A 1 -0.21 -10.97 10.57
N TYR A 2 0.00 -9.67 10.35
CA TYR A 2 -1.11 -8.75 10.06
C TYR A 2 -1.50 -8.86 8.59
N ASP A 3 -2.80 -8.86 8.31
CA ASP A 3 -3.29 -8.89 6.93
C ASP A 3 -2.94 -7.59 6.20
N PHE A 4 -2.48 -7.72 4.96
CA PHE A 4 -2.13 -6.58 4.11
C PHE A 4 -3.31 -5.61 3.94
N THR A 5 -4.54 -6.13 3.89
CA THR A 5 -5.76 -5.32 3.84
C THR A 5 -5.92 -4.41 5.06
N PHE A 6 -5.56 -4.90 6.25
CA PHE A 6 -5.60 -4.10 7.48
C PHE A 6 -4.57 -2.97 7.44
N LEU A 7 -3.35 -3.28 7.01
CA LEU A 7 -2.28 -2.28 6.83
C LEU A 7 -2.70 -1.19 5.83
N VAL A 8 -3.28 -1.55 4.69
CA VAL A 8 -3.78 -0.59 3.70
C VAL A 8 -4.88 0.29 4.30
N ALA A 9 -5.85 -0.28 5.03
CA ALA A 9 -6.91 0.48 5.67
C ALA A 9 -6.38 1.53 6.66
N VAL A 10 -5.36 1.15 7.45
CA VAL A 10 -4.70 2.07 8.39
C VAL A 10 -3.96 3.19 7.64
N ILE A 11 -3.22 2.87 6.57
CA ILE A 11 -2.51 3.86 5.75
C ILE A 11 -3.50 4.84 5.10
N ILE A 12 -4.63 4.34 4.58
CA ILE A 12 -5.72 5.18 4.04
C ILE A 12 -6.25 6.12 5.11
N GLY A 13 -6.57 5.59 6.30
CA GLY A 13 -7.09 6.40 7.42
C GLY A 13 -6.14 7.52 7.84
N LEU A 14 -4.85 7.23 7.98
CA LEU A 14 -3.82 8.22 8.32
C LEU A 14 -3.63 9.26 7.21
N THR A 15 -3.66 8.84 5.95
CA THR A 15 -3.55 9.74 4.79
C THR A 15 -4.76 10.68 4.72
N GLU A 16 -5.96 10.15 4.94
CA GLU A 16 -7.21 10.92 4.91
C GLU A 16 -7.32 11.88 6.10
N LEU A 17 -6.81 11.48 7.27
CA LEU A 17 -6.68 12.37 8.42
C LEU A 17 -5.71 13.52 8.11
N THR A 18 -4.57 13.21 7.50
CA THR A 18 -3.56 14.22 7.12
C THR A 18 -4.13 15.26 6.15
N LYS A 19 -5.01 14.85 5.21
CA LYS A 19 -5.76 15.77 4.32
C LYS A 19 -6.66 16.73 5.07
N ARG A 20 -7.33 16.24 6.13
CA ARG A 20 -8.27 17.05 6.90
C ARG A 20 -7.57 18.03 7.82
N VAL A 21 -6.43 17.63 8.38
CA VAL A 21 -5.69 18.44 9.37
C VAL A 21 -4.75 19.44 8.69
N THR A 22 -4.31 19.18 7.45
CA THR A 22 -3.30 20.00 6.76
C THR A 22 -3.81 20.52 5.41
N PRO A 23 -3.67 21.82 5.10
CA PRO A 23 -3.97 22.38 3.77
C PRO A 23 -2.85 22.05 2.76
N LEU A 24 -2.48 20.77 2.66
CA LEU A 24 -1.46 20.28 1.74
C LEU A 24 -2.02 20.19 0.32
N ARG A 25 -1.19 20.58 -0.66
CA ARG A 25 -1.52 20.40 -2.08
C ARG A 25 -1.69 18.92 -2.39
N LYS A 26 -2.73 18.56 -3.13
CA LYS A 26 -3.11 17.17 -3.46
C LYS A 26 -1.96 16.34 -4.09
N LYS A 27 -0.93 16.97 -4.65
CA LYS A 27 0.27 16.31 -5.19
C LYS A 27 1.14 15.61 -4.12
N PHE A 28 1.09 16.03 -2.86
CA PHE A 28 1.92 15.43 -1.80
C PHE A 28 1.27 14.24 -1.11
N LEU A 29 -0.04 14.05 -1.31
CA LEU A 29 -0.79 12.95 -0.72
C LEU A 29 -0.25 11.56 -1.04
N PRO A 30 0.02 11.23 -2.32
CA PRO A 30 0.59 9.93 -2.64
C PRO A 30 2.02 9.74 -2.12
N LEU A 31 2.77 10.83 -1.90
CA LEU A 31 4.10 10.75 -1.30
C LEU A 31 4.02 10.41 0.19
N ILE A 32 2.99 10.95 0.88
CA ILE A 32 2.71 10.66 2.28
C ILE A 32 2.26 9.21 2.43
N SER A 33 1.30 8.74 1.65
CA SER A 33 0.82 7.35 1.73
C SER A 33 1.93 6.35 1.40
N LEU A 34 2.81 6.66 0.43
CA LEU A 34 3.97 5.84 0.10
C LEU A 34 4.96 5.75 1.26
N SER A 35 5.27 6.89 1.89
CA SER A 35 6.16 6.93 3.04
C SER A 35 5.59 6.12 4.21
N LEU A 36 4.30 6.27 4.49
CA LEU A 36 3.60 5.47 5.49
C LEU A 36 3.61 3.97 5.15
N GLY A 37 3.41 3.60 3.89
CA GLY A 37 3.44 2.21 3.44
C GLY A 37 4.80 1.54 3.65
N ILE A 38 5.89 2.24 3.31
CA ILE A 38 7.26 1.75 3.52
C ILE A 38 7.56 1.59 5.01
N ILE A 39 7.22 2.60 5.83
CA ILE A 39 7.42 2.54 7.28
C ILE A 39 6.62 1.37 7.88
N ALA A 40 5.36 1.24 7.49
CA ALA A 40 4.49 0.18 7.98
C ALA A 40 5.00 -1.21 7.58
N SER A 41 5.47 -1.39 6.35
CA SER A 41 6.02 -2.68 5.92
C SER A 41 7.33 -3.02 6.62
N ILE A 42 8.21 -2.04 6.85
CA ILE A 42 9.47 -2.29 7.58
C ILE A 42 9.20 -2.72 9.04
N LEU A 43 8.18 -2.17 9.68
CA LEU A 43 7.86 -2.46 11.08
C LEU A 43 7.00 -3.72 11.28
N TYR A 44 6.06 -4.00 10.38
CA TYR A 44 5.02 -5.01 10.59
C TYR A 44 5.07 -6.21 9.63
N VAL A 45 5.89 -6.16 8.58
CA VAL A 45 6.04 -7.28 7.63
C VAL A 45 7.37 -7.99 7.89
N ASP A 46 7.30 -9.29 8.07
CA ASP A 46 8.46 -10.17 8.16
C ASP A 46 8.92 -10.57 6.74
N GLY A 47 10.23 -10.55 6.52
CA GLY A 47 10.80 -10.84 5.20
C GLY A 47 12.19 -10.24 5.01
N ILE A 48 12.76 -10.48 3.84
CA ILE A 48 14.04 -9.90 3.43
C ILE A 48 13.86 -8.41 3.15
N TRP A 49 14.91 -7.61 3.33
CA TRP A 49 14.87 -6.16 3.16
C TRP A 49 14.23 -5.71 1.84
N GLN A 50 14.55 -6.41 0.75
CA GLN A 50 14.03 -6.17 -0.60
C GLN A 50 12.51 -6.36 -0.66
N ASP A 51 12.00 -7.45 -0.07
CA ASP A 51 10.58 -7.77 -0.08
C ASP A 51 9.79 -6.78 0.77
N LYS A 52 10.33 -6.39 1.93
CA LYS A 52 9.72 -5.39 2.82
C LYS A 52 9.61 -4.04 2.13
N LEU A 53 10.64 -3.62 1.39
CA LEU A 53 10.58 -2.37 0.64
C LEU A 53 9.50 -2.43 -0.46
N MET A 54 9.45 -3.54 -1.19
CA MET A 54 8.53 -3.71 -2.31
C MET A 54 7.07 -3.83 -1.85
N ILE A 55 6.81 -4.58 -0.78
CA ILE A 55 5.50 -4.68 -0.13
C ILE A 55 5.06 -3.30 0.39
N GLY A 56 5.95 -2.56 1.05
CA GLY A 56 5.64 -1.21 1.53
C GLY A 56 5.26 -0.23 0.41
N VAL A 57 5.94 -0.29 -0.73
CA VAL A 57 5.59 0.49 -1.92
C VAL A 57 4.20 0.10 -2.44
N ILE A 58 3.93 -1.20 -2.55
CA ILE A 58 2.62 -1.71 -3.00
C ILE A 58 1.50 -1.23 -2.07
N LEU A 59 1.65 -1.41 -0.76
CA LEU A 59 0.64 -0.99 0.23
C LEU A 59 0.41 0.53 0.19
N GLY A 60 1.49 1.32 0.10
CA GLY A 60 1.42 2.78 0.08
C GLY A 60 0.82 3.37 -1.20
N LEU A 61 1.11 2.77 -2.36
CA LEU A 61 0.50 3.17 -3.64
C LEU A 61 -0.96 2.69 -3.76
N SER A 62 -1.29 1.53 -3.20
CA SER A 62 -2.68 1.07 -3.11
C SER A 62 -3.53 1.96 -2.22
N ALA A 63 -3.00 2.39 -1.07
CA ALA A 63 -3.68 3.35 -0.22
C ALA A 63 -3.86 4.72 -0.90
N ALA A 64 -2.98 5.09 -1.84
CA ALA A 64 -3.08 6.32 -2.61
C ALA A 64 -4.11 6.25 -3.75
N GLY A 65 -4.62 5.06 -4.08
CA GLY A 65 -5.43 4.81 -5.26
C GLY A 65 -4.64 4.89 -6.59
N LEU A 66 -3.30 4.95 -6.54
CA LEU A 66 -2.45 4.92 -7.73
C LEU A 66 -2.13 3.49 -8.20
N PHE A 67 -2.34 2.50 -7.34
CA PHE A 67 -2.09 1.10 -7.65
C PHE A 67 -3.26 0.22 -7.22
N ASP A 68 -3.94 -0.37 -8.21
CA ASP A 68 -5.10 -1.21 -7.96
C ASP A 68 -4.67 -2.68 -7.79
N GLN A 69 -4.68 -3.18 -6.55
CA GLN A 69 -4.35 -4.58 -6.25
C GLN A 69 -5.30 -5.58 -6.92
N SER A 70 -6.53 -5.17 -7.27
CA SER A 70 -7.51 -6.07 -7.92
C SER A 70 -7.05 -6.53 -9.31
N LYS A 71 -6.22 -5.74 -10.01
CA LYS A 71 -5.65 -6.11 -11.32
C LYS A 71 -4.54 -7.17 -11.26
N ILE A 72 -3.94 -7.40 -10.10
CA ILE A 72 -2.93 -8.45 -9.95
C ILE A 72 -3.58 -9.80 -9.68
N LEU A 73 -4.70 -9.80 -8.94
CA LEU A 73 -5.49 -11.02 -8.69
C LEU A 73 -6.05 -11.60 -10.00
N ASP A 74 -6.51 -10.76 -10.93
CA ASP A 74 -7.14 -11.22 -12.18
C ASP A 74 -6.19 -12.04 -13.07
N ARG A 75 -4.88 -11.75 -13.02
CA ARG A 75 -3.88 -12.47 -13.82
C ARG A 75 -3.42 -13.80 -13.22
N THR A 76 -3.65 -14.03 -11.93
CA THR A 76 -3.27 -15.31 -11.31
C THR A 76 -4.30 -16.41 -11.61
N SER A 77 -5.57 -16.04 -11.85
CA SER A 77 -6.63 -16.94 -12.30
C SER A 77 -6.49 -17.42 -13.75
N GLU A 78 -5.92 -16.61 -14.65
CA GLU A 78 -5.77 -16.99 -16.07
C GLU A 78 -4.59 -17.95 -16.33
N GLU A 79 -3.57 -17.94 -15.47
CA GLU A 79 -2.39 -18.82 -15.62
C GLU A 79 -2.61 -20.23 -15.04
N GLU A 80 -3.52 -20.40 -14.07
CA GLU A 80 -3.92 -21.72 -13.55
C GLU A 80 -4.89 -22.47 -14.47
N GLU A 81 -5.73 -21.78 -15.24
CA GLU A 81 -6.67 -22.43 -16.18
C GLU A 81 -6.00 -22.90 -17.49
N ARG A 82 -4.74 -22.52 -17.72
CA ARG A 82 -3.92 -22.96 -18.87
C ARG A 82 -2.91 -24.08 -18.54
N ARG A 83 -2.89 -24.62 -17.33
CA ARG A 83 -2.04 -25.75 -16.94
C ARG A 83 -2.78 -27.07 -16.88
#